data_AF-A0A9I9DFB2-F1
#
_entry.id   AF-A0A9I9DFB2-F1
#
_cell.length_a   1.000
_cell.length_b   1.000
_cell.length_c   1.000
_cell.angle_alpha   90.00
_cell.angle_beta   90.00
_cell.angle_gamma   90.00
#
_symmetry.space_group_name_H-M   'P 1'
#
loop_
_entity.id
_entity.type
_entity.pdbx_description
1 polymer ?
#
loop_
_entity_poly.entity_id
_entity_poly.type
_entity_poly.pdbx_seq_one_letter_code
_entity_poly.pdbx_strand_id
1 'polypeptide(L)'
;MGKTGLFDLEKQFAFYGAYHSNPMNIFIHVLFVWPIFFTSLMYLYFTPSFYTIPKSPCGFDHGLVLNFGFFFTLMYAAYYVVFDKRAGSMAALLCFVCWVGASYIANKLGYSQTWKVVLAAQLFCWTNQFIGHGVFEKRAPALLDNLAQAFLMAPFFVVLEVLQSLFKYEPYPGFSASVQAKIKADIREWKEKKENSSQNIHHGSIMLKCGLDIEVFGHKIKIPPPFLHLPSMITSTQYCQESNSIRSLHLLG
;
A
#
# COMPACT_ATOMS: atom_id res chain seq x y z
N MET A 1 -3.86 22.88 15.50
CA MET A 1 -4.03 21.61 16.24
C MET A 1 -3.61 20.48 15.32
N GLY A 2 -2.49 19.81 15.62
CA GLY A 2 -1.99 18.71 14.79
C GLY A 2 -2.94 17.53 14.88
N LYS A 3 -3.46 17.07 13.74
CA LYS A 3 -4.26 15.84 13.68
C LYS A 3 -3.33 14.67 14.00
N THR A 4 -3.76 13.76 14.86
CA THR A 4 -2.96 12.59 15.28
C THR A 4 -3.51 11.31 14.65
N GLY A 5 -2.62 10.34 14.39
CA GLY A 5 -3.01 9.00 13.95
C GLY A 5 -3.53 8.91 12.50
N LEU A 6 -4.67 8.25 12.29
CA LEU A 6 -5.28 8.02 10.97
C LEU A 6 -5.72 9.30 10.25
N PHE A 7 -5.77 10.44 10.93
CA PHE A 7 -6.18 11.73 10.35
C PHE A 7 -5.01 12.68 10.07
N ASP A 8 -3.78 12.23 10.35
CA ASP A 8 -2.56 12.98 10.05
C ASP A 8 -2.23 12.87 8.56
N LEU A 9 -2.72 13.85 7.78
CA LEU A 9 -2.53 13.88 6.34
C LEU A 9 -1.05 13.74 5.94
N GLU A 10 -0.15 14.48 6.60
CA GLU A 10 1.25 14.51 6.23
C GLU A 10 1.91 13.14 6.44
N LYS A 11 1.68 12.54 7.61
CA LYS A 11 2.19 11.19 7.92
C LYS A 11 1.60 10.13 7.01
N GLN A 12 0.29 10.15 6.80
CA GLN A 12 -0.41 9.15 6.00
C GLN A 12 0.02 9.22 4.53
N PHE A 13 0.16 10.44 3.99
CA PHE A 13 0.56 10.67 2.61
C PHE A 13 2.04 10.35 2.40
N ALA A 14 2.92 10.70 3.34
CA ALA A 14 4.33 10.31 3.29
C ALA A 14 4.52 8.78 3.38
N PHE A 15 3.81 8.11 4.30
CA PHE A 15 3.84 6.66 4.40
C PHE A 15 3.43 6.01 3.08
N TYR A 16 2.31 6.46 2.50
CA TYR A 16 1.85 5.92 1.22
C TYR A 16 2.86 6.21 0.09
N GLY A 17 3.39 7.43 0.02
CA GLY A 17 4.40 7.84 -0.96
C GLY A 17 5.72 7.05 -0.86
N ALA A 18 6.10 6.55 0.33
CA ALA A 18 7.27 5.71 0.51
C ALA A 18 7.17 4.32 -0.17
N TYR A 19 5.96 3.88 -0.53
CA TYR A 19 5.72 2.67 -1.33
C TYR A 19 5.54 2.96 -2.83
N HIS A 20 5.44 4.24 -3.21
CA HIS A 20 5.15 4.68 -4.58
C HIS A 20 6.13 5.79 -4.97
N SER A 21 7.42 5.43 -5.04
CA SER A 21 8.50 6.37 -5.34
C SER A 21 8.87 6.40 -6.82
N ASN A 22 8.53 5.35 -7.56
CA ASN A 22 8.80 5.24 -8.98
C ASN A 22 7.70 5.93 -9.80
N PRO A 23 8.04 6.85 -10.72
CA PRO A 23 7.04 7.56 -11.55
C PRO A 23 6.11 6.65 -12.33
N MET A 24 6.59 5.50 -12.82
CA MET A 24 5.75 4.53 -13.53
C MET A 24 4.75 3.84 -12.61
N ASN A 25 5.16 3.53 -11.38
CA ASN A 25 4.25 2.97 -10.39
C ASN A 25 3.17 4.00 -9.99
N ILE A 26 3.57 5.25 -9.74
CA ILE A 26 2.62 6.35 -9.48
C ILE A 26 1.62 6.49 -10.63
N PHE A 27 2.09 6.47 -11.88
CA PHE A 27 1.23 6.56 -13.06
C PHE A 27 0.21 5.41 -13.14
N ILE A 28 0.64 4.16 -12.92
CA ILE A 28 -0.24 2.99 -12.86
C ILE A 28 -1.34 3.20 -11.80
N HIS A 29 -0.96 3.66 -10.61
CA HIS A 29 -1.92 3.92 -9.53
C HIS A 29 -2.90 5.05 -9.87
N VAL A 30 -2.42 6.15 -10.44
CA VAL A 30 -3.25 7.26 -10.91
C VAL A 30 -4.31 6.76 -11.91
N LEU A 31 -3.91 5.87 -12.81
CA LEU A 31 -4.79 5.33 -13.84
C LEU A 31 -5.84 4.34 -13.29
N PHE A 32 -5.47 3.47 -12.36
CA PHE A 32 -6.29 2.30 -12.00
C PHE A 32 -7.00 2.37 -10.64
N VAL A 33 -6.61 3.26 -9.72
CA VAL A 33 -7.26 3.36 -8.40
C VAL A 33 -8.72 3.80 -8.51
N TRP A 34 -9.04 4.81 -9.32
CA TRP A 34 -10.43 5.29 -9.47
C TRP A 34 -11.34 4.30 -10.21
N PRO A 35 -10.88 3.60 -11.27
CA PRO A 35 -11.63 2.46 -11.83
C PRO A 35 -11.92 1.34 -10.82
N ILE A 36 -10.97 1.01 -9.93
CA ILE A 36 -11.20 0.05 -8.84
C ILE A 36 -12.29 0.58 -7.90
N PHE A 37 -12.20 1.83 -7.47
CA PHE A 37 -13.22 2.45 -6.61
C PHE A 37 -14.61 2.44 -7.27
N PHE A 38 -14.69 2.83 -8.54
CA PHE A 38 -15.93 2.88 -9.30
C PHE A 38 -16.59 1.51 -9.45
N THR A 39 -15.82 0.48 -9.83
CA THR A 39 -16.36 -0.87 -10.03
C THR A 39 -16.69 -1.56 -8.71
N SER A 40 -16.01 -1.23 -7.61
CA SER A 40 -16.44 -1.63 -6.27
C SER A 40 -17.83 -1.08 -5.92
N LEU A 41 -18.12 0.19 -6.28
CA LEU A 41 -19.44 0.78 -6.09
C LEU A 41 -20.51 0.11 -6.98
N MET A 42 -20.17 -0.30 -8.20
CA MET A 42 -21.08 -1.07 -9.07
C MET A 42 -21.45 -2.41 -8.44
N TYR A 43 -20.50 -3.08 -7.76
CA TYR A 43 -20.78 -4.31 -7.02
C TYR A 43 -21.67 -4.04 -5.81
N LEU A 44 -21.33 -3.01 -5.01
CA LEU A 44 -22.09 -2.63 -3.83
C LEU A 44 -23.53 -2.16 -4.14
N TYR A 45 -23.80 -1.77 -5.40
CA TYR A 45 -25.14 -1.41 -5.86
C TYR A 45 -26.19 -2.50 -5.58
N PHE A 46 -25.82 -3.77 -5.71
CA PHE A 46 -26.74 -4.90 -5.55
C PHE A 46 -26.91 -5.36 -4.09
N THR A 47 -26.34 -4.64 -3.14
CA THR A 47 -26.61 -4.88 -1.73
C THR A 47 -28.03 -4.42 -1.34
N PRO A 48 -28.62 -4.94 -0.24
CA PRO A 48 -29.95 -4.55 0.18
C PRO A 48 -30.11 -3.03 0.30
N SER A 49 -31.21 -2.50 -0.25
CA SER A 49 -31.55 -1.08 -0.14
C SER A 49 -32.10 -0.79 1.26
N PHE A 50 -31.54 0.22 1.92
CA PHE A 50 -32.09 0.77 3.16
C PHE A 50 -33.17 1.82 2.87
N TYR A 51 -33.03 2.55 1.76
CA TYR A 51 -34.00 3.53 1.31
C TYR A 51 -33.88 3.75 -0.19
N THR A 52 -35.01 3.67 -0.90
CA THR A 52 -35.08 3.95 -2.33
C THR A 52 -35.51 5.40 -2.52
N ILE A 53 -34.70 6.17 -3.26
CA ILE A 53 -35.02 7.57 -3.52
C ILE A 53 -36.25 7.62 -4.44
N PRO A 54 -37.33 8.31 -4.04
CA PRO A 54 -38.54 8.38 -4.85
C PRO A 54 -38.26 9.04 -6.20
N LYS A 55 -39.01 8.60 -7.20
CA LYS A 55 -38.88 9.08 -8.57
C LYS A 55 -39.10 10.59 -8.61
N SER A 56 -38.09 11.33 -9.05
CA SER A 56 -38.24 12.77 -9.21
C SER A 56 -38.86 13.10 -10.57
N PRO A 57 -39.82 14.03 -10.65
CA PRO A 57 -40.39 14.48 -11.93
C PRO A 57 -39.36 15.09 -12.90
N CYS A 58 -38.19 15.49 -12.41
CA CYS A 58 -37.11 16.08 -13.22
C CYS A 58 -36.19 15.06 -13.93
N GLY A 59 -36.61 13.79 -14.05
CA GLY A 59 -35.93 12.81 -14.92
C GLY A 59 -34.79 12.02 -14.27
N PHE A 60 -34.52 12.21 -12.97
CA PHE A 60 -33.58 11.38 -12.20
C PHE A 60 -34.20 10.02 -11.80
N ASP A 61 -34.82 9.32 -12.74
CA ASP A 61 -35.46 8.02 -12.51
C ASP A 61 -34.45 6.86 -12.73
N HIS A 62 -33.30 6.97 -12.07
CA HIS A 62 -32.08 6.21 -12.42
C HIS A 62 -31.76 5.04 -11.49
N GLY A 63 -32.70 4.65 -10.63
CA GLY A 63 -32.51 3.52 -9.71
C GLY A 63 -31.50 3.78 -8.60
N LEU A 64 -31.33 5.04 -8.18
CA LEU A 64 -30.51 5.39 -7.02
C LEU A 64 -31.11 4.81 -5.74
N VAL A 65 -30.27 4.11 -4.98
CA VAL A 65 -30.63 3.46 -3.72
C VAL A 65 -29.60 3.83 -2.66
N LEU A 66 -30.09 4.12 -1.45
CA LEU A 66 -29.24 4.23 -0.27
C LEU A 66 -28.98 2.82 0.23
N ASN A 67 -27.84 2.27 -0.16
CA ASN A 67 -27.36 0.93 0.19
C ASN A 67 -25.93 1.02 0.76
N PHE A 68 -25.23 -0.11 0.88
CA PHE A 68 -23.84 -0.08 1.36
C PHE A 68 -22.89 0.73 0.45
N GLY A 69 -23.19 0.83 -0.85
CA GLY A 69 -22.42 1.69 -1.77
C GLY A 69 -22.53 3.17 -1.41
N PHE A 70 -23.71 3.64 -1.00
CA PHE A 70 -23.89 5.01 -0.51
C PHE A 70 -23.09 5.27 0.78
N PHE A 71 -23.20 4.36 1.77
CA PHE A 71 -22.48 4.51 3.03
C PHE A 71 -20.96 4.43 2.85
N PHE A 72 -20.49 3.57 1.94
CA PHE A 72 -19.09 3.51 1.56
C PHE A 72 -18.61 4.85 0.98
N THR A 73 -19.37 5.43 0.05
CA THR A 73 -19.10 6.76 -0.50
C THR A 73 -19.10 7.85 0.57
N LEU A 74 -20.08 7.85 1.48
CA LEU A 74 -20.18 8.83 2.56
C LEU A 74 -18.98 8.75 3.52
N MET A 75 -18.56 7.54 3.87
CA MET A 75 -17.38 7.30 4.70
C MET A 75 -16.12 7.88 4.05
N TYR A 76 -15.86 7.57 2.77
CA TYR A 76 -14.72 8.10 2.03
C TYR A 76 -14.77 9.62 1.90
N ALA A 77 -15.93 10.18 1.52
CA ALA A 77 -16.13 11.61 1.39
C ALA A 77 -15.86 12.36 2.70
N ALA A 78 -16.42 11.88 3.82
CA ALA A 78 -16.19 12.48 5.13
C ALA A 78 -14.72 12.42 5.53
N TYR A 79 -14.07 11.25 5.33
CA TYR A 79 -12.65 11.07 5.63
C TYR A 79 -11.77 12.05 4.85
N TYR A 80 -12.05 12.25 3.55
CA TYR A 80 -11.27 13.15 2.70
C TYR A 80 -11.46 14.62 3.06
N VAL A 81 -12.68 15.05 3.33
CA VAL A 81 -12.95 16.43 3.82
C VAL A 81 -12.33 16.66 5.20
N VAL A 82 -12.15 15.62 6.02
CA VAL A 82 -11.40 15.72 7.27
C VAL A 82 -9.91 15.87 6.99
N PHE A 83 -9.32 15.15 6.03
CA PHE A 83 -7.90 15.28 5.67
C PHE A 83 -7.52 16.68 5.22
N ASP A 84 -8.16 17.18 4.18
CA ASP A 84 -7.96 18.52 3.66
C ASP A 84 -9.30 19.09 3.17
N LYS A 85 -9.59 20.35 3.52
CA LYS A 85 -10.90 20.94 3.20
C LYS A 85 -11.07 21.22 1.71
N ARG A 86 -10.00 21.52 0.97
CA ARG A 86 -10.07 21.89 -0.45
C ARG A 86 -9.97 20.65 -1.34
N ALA A 87 -8.82 19.96 -1.30
CA ALA A 87 -8.59 18.73 -2.04
C ALA A 87 -9.58 17.63 -1.62
N GLY A 88 -9.91 17.55 -0.33
CA GLY A 88 -10.87 16.58 0.19
C GLY A 88 -12.30 16.83 -0.23
N SER A 89 -12.73 18.09 -0.38
CA SER A 89 -14.06 18.39 -0.94
C SER A 89 -14.13 17.99 -2.42
N MET A 90 -13.04 18.16 -3.17
CA MET A 90 -12.97 17.72 -4.56
C MET A 90 -12.99 16.18 -4.67
N ALA A 91 -12.22 15.49 -3.83
CA ALA A 91 -12.24 14.03 -3.77
C ALA A 91 -13.61 13.49 -3.33
N ALA A 92 -14.26 14.14 -2.35
CA ALA A 92 -15.62 13.80 -1.93
C ALA A 92 -16.62 13.95 -3.07
N LEU A 93 -16.57 15.04 -3.83
CA LEU A 93 -17.39 15.23 -5.03
C LEU A 93 -17.17 14.10 -6.04
N LEU A 94 -15.91 13.74 -6.28
CA LEU A 94 -15.57 12.65 -7.20
C LEU A 94 -16.13 11.30 -6.71
N CYS A 95 -16.07 11.00 -5.41
CA CYS A 95 -16.69 9.80 -4.84
C CYS A 95 -18.21 9.76 -5.08
N PHE A 96 -18.91 10.90 -4.92
CA PHE A 96 -20.36 10.98 -5.19
C PHE A 96 -20.68 10.84 -6.68
N VAL A 97 -19.88 11.45 -7.56
CA VAL A 97 -20.00 11.25 -9.03
C VAL A 97 -19.82 9.78 -9.38
N CYS A 98 -18.81 9.11 -8.81
CA CYS A 98 -18.61 7.67 -9.00
C CYS A 98 -19.79 6.86 -8.50
N TRP A 99 -20.37 7.19 -7.33
CA TRP A 99 -21.54 6.48 -6.80
C TRP A 99 -22.77 6.62 -7.68
N VAL A 100 -23.07 7.83 -8.15
CA VAL A 100 -24.21 8.07 -9.05
C VAL A 100 -23.99 7.34 -10.38
N GLY A 101 -22.81 7.48 -10.98
CA GLY A 101 -22.47 6.81 -12.23
C GLY A 101 -22.48 5.29 -12.13
N ALA A 102 -21.87 4.74 -11.07
CA ALA A 102 -21.84 3.30 -10.82
C ALA A 102 -23.25 2.74 -10.60
N SER A 103 -24.09 3.45 -9.84
CA SER A 103 -25.48 3.05 -9.61
C SER A 103 -26.29 3.05 -10.91
N TYR A 104 -26.14 4.10 -11.73
CA TYR A 104 -26.81 4.18 -13.04
C TYR A 104 -26.39 3.04 -13.97
N ILE A 105 -25.09 2.78 -14.11
CA ILE A 105 -24.59 1.72 -15.00
C ILE A 105 -24.99 0.34 -14.47
N ALA A 106 -24.84 0.08 -13.17
CA ALA A 106 -25.21 -1.19 -12.56
C ALA A 106 -26.72 -1.47 -12.70
N ASN A 107 -27.56 -0.45 -12.51
CA ASN A 107 -28.99 -0.55 -12.74
C ASN A 107 -29.32 -0.94 -14.19
N LYS A 108 -28.67 -0.29 -15.16
CA LYS A 108 -28.90 -0.54 -16.60
C LYS A 108 -28.41 -1.91 -17.06
N LEU A 109 -27.28 -2.38 -16.56
CA LEU A 109 -26.70 -3.67 -16.94
C LEU A 109 -27.37 -4.86 -16.24
N GLY A 110 -27.95 -4.63 -15.06
CA GLY A 110 -28.42 -5.69 -14.18
C GLY A 110 -27.28 -6.52 -13.59
N TYR A 111 -27.62 -7.41 -12.65
CA TYR A 111 -26.62 -8.15 -11.86
C TYR A 111 -25.69 -9.00 -12.72
N SER A 112 -26.25 -9.80 -13.65
CA SER A 112 -25.49 -10.77 -14.44
C SER A 112 -24.41 -10.15 -15.33
N GLN A 113 -24.63 -8.95 -15.86
CA GLN A 113 -23.63 -8.28 -16.71
C GLN A 113 -22.69 -7.42 -15.85
N THR A 114 -23.23 -6.77 -14.81
CA THR A 114 -22.42 -5.97 -13.90
C THR A 114 -21.31 -6.79 -13.24
N TRP A 115 -21.59 -8.00 -12.73
CA TRP A 115 -20.54 -8.78 -12.07
C TRP A 115 -19.41 -9.16 -13.02
N LYS A 116 -19.70 -9.40 -14.31
CA LYS A 116 -18.68 -9.70 -15.33
C LYS A 116 -17.78 -8.49 -15.57
N VAL A 117 -18.39 -7.31 -15.73
CA VAL A 117 -17.66 -6.05 -15.90
C VAL A 117 -16.80 -5.75 -14.67
N VAL A 118 -17.37 -5.88 -13.46
CA VAL A 118 -16.67 -5.69 -12.20
C VAL A 118 -15.49 -6.65 -12.10
N LEU A 119 -15.70 -7.95 -12.32
CA LEU A 119 -14.64 -8.95 -12.18
C LEU A 119 -13.50 -8.69 -13.18
N ALA A 120 -13.82 -8.45 -14.45
CA ALA A 120 -12.82 -8.16 -15.47
C ALA A 120 -12.01 -6.91 -15.13
N ALA A 121 -12.69 -5.82 -14.74
CA ALA A 121 -12.04 -4.56 -14.40
C ALA A 121 -11.18 -4.68 -13.13
N GLN A 122 -11.69 -5.32 -12.08
CA GLN A 122 -10.96 -5.52 -10.82
C GLN A 122 -9.70 -6.36 -11.07
N LEU A 123 -9.80 -7.50 -11.76
CA LEU A 123 -8.64 -8.34 -12.05
C LEU A 123 -7.59 -7.59 -12.87
N PHE A 124 -8.00 -6.88 -13.92
CA PHE A 124 -7.10 -6.11 -14.77
C PHE A 124 -6.41 -4.98 -14.01
N CYS A 125 -7.18 -4.16 -13.27
CA CYS A 125 -6.64 -3.03 -12.53
C CYS A 125 -5.70 -3.47 -11.40
N TRP A 126 -6.10 -4.46 -10.59
CA TRP A 126 -5.27 -4.99 -9.52
C TRP A 126 -3.99 -5.64 -10.02
N THR A 127 -4.07 -6.38 -11.14
CA THR A 127 -2.88 -6.99 -11.75
C THR A 127 -1.86 -5.92 -12.12
N ASN A 128 -2.30 -4.81 -12.74
CA ASN A 128 -1.41 -3.71 -13.07
C ASN A 128 -0.85 -3.01 -11.81
N GLN A 129 -1.65 -2.84 -10.75
CA GLN A 129 -1.16 -2.28 -9.46
C GLN A 129 -0.06 -3.16 -8.85
N PHE A 130 -0.23 -4.48 -8.86
CA PHE A 130 0.79 -5.41 -8.37
C PHE A 130 2.03 -5.47 -9.26
N ILE A 131 1.88 -5.35 -10.59
CA ILE A 131 3.02 -5.17 -11.50
C ILE A 131 3.79 -3.89 -11.16
N GLY A 132 3.06 -2.81 -10.89
CA GLY A 132 3.58 -1.54 -10.36
C GLY A 132 4.58 -1.75 -9.23
N HIS A 133 4.12 -2.37 -8.15
CA HIS A 133 4.95 -2.67 -6.99
C HIS A 133 6.05 -3.70 -7.25
N GLY A 134 5.73 -4.81 -7.93
CA GLY A 134 6.68 -5.91 -8.13
C GLY A 134 7.83 -5.55 -9.07
N VAL A 135 7.53 -4.92 -10.20
CA VAL A 135 8.51 -4.62 -11.25
C VAL A 135 9.24 -3.29 -10.98
N PHE A 136 8.49 -2.23 -10.65
CA PHE A 136 9.07 -0.89 -10.56
C PHE A 136 9.58 -0.53 -9.16
N GLU A 137 8.84 -0.88 -8.10
CA GLU A 137 9.28 -0.61 -6.72
C GLU A 137 10.16 -1.74 -6.14
N LYS A 138 10.02 -2.97 -6.65
CA LYS A 138 10.69 -4.18 -6.13
C LYS A 138 10.46 -4.35 -4.62
N ARG A 139 9.26 -3.98 -4.19
CA ARG A 139 8.81 -3.95 -2.79
C ARG A 139 7.38 -4.46 -2.74
N ALA A 140 7.03 -5.14 -1.65
CA ALA A 140 5.65 -5.53 -1.39
C ALA A 140 4.74 -4.27 -1.26
N PRO A 141 3.46 -4.38 -1.65
CA PRO A 141 2.53 -3.26 -1.55
C PRO A 141 2.21 -2.92 -0.10
N ALA A 142 1.93 -1.64 0.17
CA ALA A 142 1.56 -1.12 1.50
C ALA A 142 0.34 -1.82 2.13
N LEU A 143 -0.48 -2.48 1.31
CA LEU A 143 -1.63 -3.29 1.70
C LEU A 143 -1.28 -4.39 2.71
N LEU A 144 -0.05 -4.93 2.63
CA LEU A 144 0.41 -5.99 3.54
C LEU A 144 0.84 -5.44 4.91
N ASP A 145 1.12 -4.14 5.01
CA ASP A 145 1.58 -3.50 6.24
C ASP A 145 0.42 -2.82 7.00
N ASN A 146 -0.48 -2.14 6.28
CA ASN A 146 -1.67 -1.52 6.87
C ASN A 146 -2.83 -1.41 5.86
N LEU A 147 -3.67 -2.43 5.84
CA LEU A 147 -4.77 -2.59 4.87
C LEU A 147 -5.74 -1.40 4.86
N ALA A 148 -6.26 -1.02 6.03
CA ALA A 148 -7.28 0.02 6.14
C ALA A 148 -6.73 1.38 5.69
N GLN A 149 -5.52 1.72 6.13
CA GLN A 149 -4.83 2.94 5.72
C GLN A 149 -4.55 2.96 4.21
N ALA A 150 -4.05 1.86 3.64
CA ALA A 150 -3.73 1.77 2.23
C ALA A 150 -4.98 1.98 1.35
N PHE A 151 -6.11 1.36 1.70
CA PHE A 151 -7.37 1.53 0.97
C PHE A 151 -7.95 2.94 1.08
N LEU A 152 -8.00 3.49 2.30
CA LEU A 152 -8.55 4.83 2.51
C LEU A 152 -7.67 5.89 1.83
N MET A 153 -6.35 5.76 1.91
CA MET A 153 -5.43 6.75 1.34
C MET A 153 -5.37 6.70 -0.19
N ALA A 154 -5.42 5.52 -0.82
CA ALA A 154 -5.11 5.40 -2.25
C ALA A 154 -5.90 6.35 -3.17
N PRO A 155 -7.25 6.48 -3.11
CA PRO A 155 -7.96 7.41 -3.98
C PRO A 155 -7.63 8.89 -3.70
N PHE A 156 -7.46 9.25 -2.43
CA PHE A 156 -7.06 10.61 -2.05
C PHE A 156 -5.64 10.94 -2.50
N PHE A 157 -4.73 9.96 -2.39
CA PHE A 157 -3.35 10.10 -2.87
C PHE A 157 -3.34 10.47 -4.35
N VAL A 158 -4.12 9.79 -5.19
CA VAL A 158 -4.22 10.10 -6.62
C VAL A 158 -4.72 11.51 -6.87
N VAL A 159 -5.76 11.96 -6.16
CA VAL A 159 -6.27 13.33 -6.30
C VAL A 159 -5.22 14.36 -5.93
N LEU A 160 -4.55 14.16 -4.78
CA LEU A 160 -3.55 15.11 -4.30
C LEU A 160 -2.29 15.11 -5.19
N GLU A 161 -1.86 13.95 -5.69
CA GLU A 161 -0.74 13.82 -6.63
C GLU A 161 -1.00 14.57 -7.95
N VAL A 162 -2.22 14.43 -8.49
CA VAL A 162 -2.65 15.16 -9.69
C VAL A 162 -2.71 16.67 -9.41
N LEU A 163 -3.25 17.08 -8.26
CA LEU A 163 -3.31 18.48 -7.84
C LEU A 163 -1.91 19.10 -7.68
N GLN A 164 -0.99 18.40 -7.02
CA GLN A 164 0.39 18.83 -6.83
C GLN A 164 1.14 18.90 -8.18
N SER A 165 0.94 17.91 -9.05
CA SER A 165 1.63 17.84 -10.33
C SER A 165 1.17 18.93 -11.31
N LEU A 166 -0.14 19.07 -11.50
CA LEU A 166 -0.74 19.96 -12.50
C LEU A 166 -0.94 21.39 -12.02
N PHE A 167 -1.32 21.58 -10.76
CA PHE A 167 -1.73 22.90 -10.23
C PHE A 167 -0.77 23.44 -9.16
N LYS A 168 0.31 22.72 -8.83
CA LYS A 168 1.25 23.07 -7.75
C LYS A 168 0.54 23.33 -6.42
N TYR A 169 -0.58 22.65 -6.22
CA TYR A 169 -1.39 22.79 -5.04
C TYR A 169 -0.66 22.24 -3.81
N GLU A 170 -0.69 22.97 -2.70
CA GLU A 170 -0.27 22.47 -1.40
C GLU A 170 -1.40 22.64 -0.38
N PRO A 171 -1.68 21.64 0.48
CA PRO A 171 -2.59 21.78 1.62
C PRO A 171 -2.21 22.95 2.54
N TYR A 172 -0.92 23.15 2.76
CA TYR A 172 -0.34 24.32 3.42
C TYR A 172 1.09 24.58 2.91
N PRO A 173 1.62 25.81 3.04
CA PRO A 173 2.96 26.13 2.58
C PRO A 173 4.03 25.21 3.17
N GLY A 174 4.84 24.59 2.32
CA GLY A 174 5.92 23.69 2.73
C GLY A 174 5.49 22.24 2.95
N PHE A 175 4.21 21.90 2.68
CA PHE A 175 3.71 20.53 2.75
C PHE A 175 4.54 19.58 1.90
N SER A 176 4.78 19.91 0.62
CA SER A 176 5.51 19.00 -0.28
C SER A 176 6.94 18.77 0.18
N ALA A 177 7.62 19.82 0.67
CA ALA A 177 8.97 19.70 1.21
C ALA A 177 9.03 18.79 2.44
N SER A 178 8.08 18.97 3.38
CA SER A 178 7.99 18.16 4.60
C SER A 178 7.66 16.69 4.29
N VAL A 179 6.71 16.43 3.39
CA VAL A 179 6.35 15.09 2.92
C VAL A 179 7.54 14.41 2.24
N GLN A 180 8.23 15.11 1.34
CA GLN A 180 9.38 14.54 0.63
C GLN A 180 10.54 14.20 1.58
N ALA A 181 10.75 15.00 2.63
CA ALA A 181 11.72 14.66 3.66
C ALA A 181 11.34 13.37 4.40
N LYS A 182 10.05 13.17 4.72
CA LYS A 182 9.55 11.95 5.38
C LYS A 182 9.61 10.73 4.47
N ILE A 183 9.19 10.84 3.20
CA ILE A 183 9.32 9.78 2.21
C ILE A 183 10.77 9.31 2.10
N LYS A 184 11.73 10.24 2.01
CA LYS A 184 13.17 9.90 1.96
C LYS A 184 13.64 9.18 3.23
N ALA A 185 13.18 9.62 4.40
CA ALA A 185 13.51 8.97 5.66
C ALA A 185 12.95 7.53 5.72
N ASP A 186 11.68 7.33 5.37
CA ASP A 186 11.00 6.03 5.38
C ASP A 186 11.63 5.05 4.37
N ILE A 187 12.01 5.53 3.18
CA ILE A 187 12.72 4.72 2.17
C ILE A 187 14.11 4.31 2.68
N ARG A 188 14.84 5.22 3.35
CA ARG A 188 16.16 4.91 3.92
C ARG A 188 16.05 3.85 5.01
N GLU A 189 15.13 4.03 5.96
CA GLU A 189 14.89 3.07 7.05
C GLU A 189 14.52 1.68 6.49
N TRP A 190 13.69 1.63 5.44
CA TRP A 190 13.33 0.39 4.78
C TRP A 190 14.55 -0.31 4.14
N LYS A 191 15.44 0.44 3.48
CA LYS A 191 16.67 -0.11 2.88
C LYS A 191 17.61 -0.66 3.95
N GLU A 192 17.85 0.08 5.03
CA GLU A 192 18.68 -0.36 6.17
C GLU A 192 18.12 -1.64 6.80
N LYS A 193 16.80 -1.71 7.02
CA LYS A 193 16.14 -2.94 7.52
C LYS A 193 16.33 -4.13 6.57
N LYS A 194 16.25 -3.91 5.26
CA LYS A 194 16.44 -4.95 4.24
C LYS A 194 17.88 -5.46 4.20
N GLU A 195 18.85 -4.56 4.31
CA GLU A 195 20.28 -4.90 4.37
C GLU A 195 20.62 -5.69 5.63
N ASN A 196 20.18 -5.22 6.80
CA ASN A 196 20.38 -5.90 8.08
C ASN A 196 19.72 -7.30 8.11
N SER A 197 18.50 -7.42 7.55
CA SER A 197 17.83 -8.71 7.42
C SER A 197 18.61 -9.67 6.51
N SER A 198 19.12 -9.18 5.39
CA SER A 198 19.93 -9.98 4.44
C SER A 198 21.25 -10.42 5.08
N GLN A 199 21.91 -9.55 5.84
CA GLN A 199 23.12 -9.88 6.60
C GLN A 199 22.86 -10.92 7.68
N ASN A 200 21.77 -10.78 8.44
CA ASN A 200 21.39 -11.75 9.47
C ASN A 200 21.08 -13.14 8.87
N ILE A 201 20.38 -13.19 7.73
CA ILE A 201 20.13 -14.44 7.00
C ILE A 201 21.45 -15.07 6.52
N HIS A 202 22.36 -14.26 5.97
CA HIS A 202 23.66 -14.73 5.52
C HIS A 202 24.49 -15.28 6.70
N HIS A 203 24.55 -14.55 7.81
CA HIS A 203 25.27 -14.97 9.02
C HIS A 203 24.67 -16.23 9.64
N GLY A 204 23.34 -16.35 9.72
CA GLY A 204 22.66 -17.57 10.17
C GLY A 204 22.93 -18.77 9.26
N SER A 205 22.96 -18.56 7.94
CA SER A 205 23.30 -19.62 6.97
C SER A 205 24.76 -20.07 7.11
N ILE A 206 25.69 -19.15 7.38
CA ILE A 206 27.10 -19.46 7.68
C ILE A 206 27.20 -20.27 8.97
N MET A 207 26.54 -19.84 10.05
CA MET A 207 26.55 -20.55 11.32
C MET A 207 25.99 -21.97 11.20
N LEU A 208 24.90 -22.17 10.45
CA LEU A 208 24.35 -23.50 10.18
C LEU A 208 25.32 -24.38 9.36
N LYS A 209 26.10 -23.79 8.44
CA LYS A 209 27.11 -24.51 7.66
C LYS A 209 28.40 -24.81 8.43
N CYS A 210 28.85 -23.92 9.31
CA CYS A 210 30.05 -24.12 10.15
C CYS A 210 29.77 -24.90 11.45
N GLY A 211 28.50 -25.19 11.77
CA GLY A 211 28.09 -25.78 13.03
C GLY A 211 27.82 -24.70 14.08
N LEU A 212 26.62 -24.71 14.67
CA LEU A 212 26.25 -23.77 15.74
C LEU A 212 26.92 -24.23 17.04
N ASP A 213 27.77 -23.39 17.62
CA ASP A 213 28.15 -23.50 19.04
C ASP A 213 27.13 -22.71 19.86
N ILE A 214 26.16 -23.42 20.46
CA ILE A 214 25.19 -22.82 21.39
C ILE A 214 25.70 -23.04 22.81
N GLU A 215 25.90 -21.96 23.57
CA GLU A 215 26.18 -22.00 25.01
C GLU A 215 24.86 -21.92 25.78
N VAL A 216 24.45 -23.04 26.39
CA VAL A 216 23.30 -23.15 27.30
C VAL A 216 23.85 -23.65 28.63
N PHE A 217 23.64 -22.87 29.71
CA PHE A 217 24.09 -23.21 31.07
C PHE A 217 25.57 -23.61 31.19
N GLY A 218 26.48 -22.83 30.62
CA GLY A 218 27.93 -23.01 30.78
C GLY A 218 28.50 -24.28 30.14
N HIS A 219 27.70 -25.04 29.37
CA HIS A 219 28.16 -26.17 28.56
C HIS A 219 28.07 -25.80 27.07
N LYS A 220 29.20 -25.89 26.36
CA LYS A 220 29.24 -25.76 24.90
C LYS A 220 28.66 -27.01 24.26
N ILE A 221 27.51 -26.88 23.60
CA ILE A 221 26.95 -27.96 22.78
C ILE A 221 27.30 -27.65 21.32
N LYS A 222 28.17 -28.48 20.73
CA LYS A 222 28.58 -28.37 19.34
C LYS A 222 27.60 -29.15 18.48
N ILE A 223 26.79 -28.46 17.68
CA ILE A 223 25.87 -29.11 16.74
C ILE A 223 26.60 -29.31 15.41
N PRO A 224 26.93 -30.55 15.00
CA PRO A 224 27.59 -30.78 13.71
C PRO A 224 26.66 -30.37 12.55
N PRO A 225 27.20 -29.81 11.46
CA PRO A 225 26.39 -29.39 10.32
C PRO A 225 25.65 -30.59 9.70
N PRO A 226 24.41 -30.40 9.20
CA PRO A 226 23.73 -31.46 8.46
C PRO A 226 24.51 -31.78 7.19
N PHE A 227 24.83 -33.05 6.97
CA PHE A 227 25.51 -33.56 5.76
C PHE A 227 24.64 -33.31 4.52
N LEU A 228 24.78 -32.14 3.90
CA LEU A 228 24.30 -31.87 2.55
C LEU A 228 25.51 -31.93 1.62
N HIS A 229 25.61 -33.04 0.87
CA HIS A 229 26.59 -33.21 -0.20
C HIS A 229 26.38 -32.14 -1.29
N LEU A 230 27.23 -31.11 -1.31
CA LEU A 230 27.51 -30.30 -2.50
C LEU A 230 29.00 -30.44 -2.85
N PRO A 231 29.35 -30.75 -4.11
CA PRO A 231 30.74 -30.72 -4.55
C PRO A 231 31.17 -29.30 -4.98
N SER A 232 32.49 -29.09 -4.89
CA SER A 232 33.32 -28.00 -5.44
C SER A 232 33.51 -26.72 -4.60
N MET A 233 34.50 -26.84 -3.69
CA MET A 233 35.65 -25.93 -3.46
C MET A 233 35.41 -24.40 -3.43
N ILE A 234 35.11 -23.89 -2.24
CA ILE A 234 35.95 -22.88 -1.55
C ILE A 234 36.07 -23.39 -0.12
N THR A 235 37.29 -23.60 0.36
CA THR A 235 37.59 -24.23 1.66
C THR A 235 36.93 -23.47 2.82
N SER A 236 35.91 -24.09 3.42
CA SER A 236 35.12 -23.57 4.56
C SER A 236 35.96 -23.18 5.78
N THR A 237 37.19 -23.68 5.89
CA THR A 237 38.14 -23.36 6.96
C THR A 237 38.69 -21.94 6.90
N GLN A 238 38.85 -21.35 5.70
CA GLN A 238 39.45 -20.02 5.56
C GLN A 238 38.44 -18.90 5.89
N TYR A 239 37.16 -19.12 5.58
CA TYR A 239 36.06 -18.19 5.88
C TYR A 239 35.67 -18.17 7.37
N CYS A 240 35.74 -19.32 8.05
CA CYS A 240 35.39 -19.40 9.47
C CYS A 240 36.48 -18.85 10.42
N GLN A 241 37.73 -18.65 9.94
CA GLN A 241 38.76 -17.91 10.69
C GLN A 241 38.55 -16.38 10.64
N GLU A 242 38.07 -15.83 9.52
CA GLU A 242 37.76 -14.39 9.42
C GLU A 242 36.58 -13.98 10.30
N SER A 243 35.53 -14.81 10.44
CA SER A 243 34.39 -14.47 11.29
C SER A 243 34.74 -14.42 12.79
N ASN A 244 35.69 -15.25 13.24
CA ASN A 244 36.18 -15.21 14.62
C ASN A 244 37.09 -13.99 14.87
N SER A 245 37.79 -13.49 13.85
CA SER A 245 38.57 -12.24 13.95
C SER A 245 37.66 -11.02 14.13
N ILE A 246 36.52 -10.96 13.43
CA ILE A 246 35.53 -9.88 13.55
C ILE A 246 34.91 -9.84 14.97
N ARG A 247 34.67 -11.01 15.58
CA ARG A 247 34.10 -11.10 16.94
C ARG A 247 35.06 -10.61 18.03
N SER A 248 36.38 -10.72 17.82
CA SER A 248 37.39 -10.18 18.75
C SER A 248 37.59 -8.67 18.64
N LEU A 249 37.35 -8.07 17.48
CA LEU A 249 37.49 -6.61 17.28
C LEU A 249 36.35 -5.80 17.92
N HIS A 250 35.16 -6.37 18.06
CA HIS A 250 34.00 -5.67 18.65
C HIS A 250 33.91 -5.79 20.19
N LEU A 251 34.82 -6.52 20.83
CA LEU A 251 34.90 -6.68 22.29
C LEU A 251 36.05 -5.88 22.93
N LEU A 252 36.77 -5.07 22.14
CA LEU A 252 37.90 -4.25 22.60
C LEU A 252 37.80 -2.76 22.18
N GLY A 253 36.61 -2.25 21.86
CA GLY A 253 36.35 -0.84 21.56
C GLY A 253 35.08 -0.33 22.22
#